data_AF-A0A355DRU0-F1
#
_entry.id   AF-A0A355DRU0-F1
#
_cell.length_a   1.000
_cell.length_b   1.000
_cell.length_c   1.000
_cell.angle_alpha   90.00
_cell.angle_beta   90.00
_cell.angle_gamma   90.00
#
_symmetry.space_group_name_H-M   'P 1'
#
loop_
_entity.id
_entity.type
_entity.pdbx_description
1 polymer ?
#
loop_
_entity_poly.entity_id
_entity_poly.type
_entity_poly.pdbx_seq_one_letter_code
_entity_poly.pdbx_strand_id
1 'polypeptide(L)'
;MTQPHISPYGSWTSPITADLIVAGTIGLGGIVLDGEDVYWIEGRPAEAGRNVIVRRTPDGKITDVTPSPFNVRTRVHEYGGGAFTVTDGTIYFSNFADQRLYQQTPNSEPQPLTPAGDWRYADGVIDSQRERLICVREDHTGEGHEPVNALVSINLKNSEDIQILASG
;
A
#
# COMPACT_ATOMS: atom_id res chain seq x y z
N MET A 1 -9.82 40.96 30.82
CA MET A 1 -9.70 41.03 29.36
C MET A 1 -8.22 41.12 29.03
N THR A 2 -7.66 40.20 28.26
CA THR A 2 -6.25 40.25 27.83
C THR A 2 -6.07 41.40 26.82
N GLN A 3 -5.04 42.22 27.00
CA GLN A 3 -4.68 43.24 26.00
C GLN A 3 -4.12 42.55 24.75
N PRO A 4 -4.51 42.98 23.54
CA PRO A 4 -3.92 42.47 22.30
C PRO A 4 -2.45 42.90 22.19
N HIS A 5 -1.57 41.95 21.84
CA HIS A 5 -0.16 42.20 21.57
C HIS A 5 0.04 42.44 20.07
N ILE A 6 0.60 43.59 19.70
CA ILE A 6 0.92 43.92 18.30
C ILE A 6 2.29 43.34 17.95
N SER A 7 2.35 42.54 16.89
CA SER A 7 3.58 41.91 16.39
C SER A 7 3.65 42.00 14.86
N PRO A 8 4.85 42.14 14.25
CA PRO A 8 5.02 42.07 12.80
C PRO A 8 4.43 40.80 12.18
N TYR A 9 3.98 40.89 10.92
CA TYR A 9 3.51 39.72 10.18
C TYR A 9 4.57 38.61 10.16
N GLY A 10 4.16 37.38 10.46
CA GLY A 10 5.03 36.20 10.54
C GLY A 10 5.74 35.97 11.88
N SER A 11 5.59 36.86 12.87
CA SER A 11 6.25 36.75 14.18
C SER A 11 5.30 36.42 15.34
N TRP A 12 4.06 36.08 15.04
CA TRP A 12 3.09 35.66 16.04
C TRP A 12 3.52 34.31 16.60
N THR A 13 3.59 34.21 17.93
CA THR A 13 3.86 32.94 18.60
C THR A 13 2.73 31.97 18.27
N SER A 14 3.03 30.99 17.42
CA SER A 14 2.07 29.96 17.02
C SER A 14 2.10 28.80 18.01
N PRO A 15 0.96 28.34 18.54
CA PRO A 15 0.89 27.08 19.26
C PRO A 15 1.02 25.86 18.33
N ILE A 16 0.92 26.05 17.01
CA ILE A 16 1.14 25.03 15.98
C ILE A 16 2.63 25.02 15.66
N THR A 17 3.33 23.99 16.13
CA THR A 17 4.75 23.76 15.87
C THR A 17 4.95 22.93 14.60
N ALA A 18 6.17 22.91 14.05
CA ALA A 18 6.50 22.01 12.93
C ALA A 18 6.26 20.54 13.30
N ASP A 19 6.60 20.15 14.54
CA ASP A 19 6.37 18.80 15.04
C ASP A 19 4.87 18.43 15.07
N LEU A 20 3.99 19.38 15.45
CA LEU A 20 2.54 19.18 15.44
C LEU A 20 1.98 18.95 14.03
N ILE A 21 2.54 19.62 13.02
CA ILE A 21 2.13 19.45 11.62
C ILE A 21 2.49 18.05 11.12
N VAL A 22 3.69 17.57 11.47
CA VAL A 22 4.18 16.25 11.06
C VAL A 22 3.46 15.12 11.81
N ALA A 23 3.14 15.32 13.10
CA ALA A 23 2.45 14.33 13.91
C ALA A 23 0.94 14.20 13.60
N GLY A 24 0.31 15.26 13.08
CA GLY A 24 -1.16 15.35 12.97
C GLY A 24 -1.78 14.83 11.68
N THR A 25 -1.00 14.39 10.69
CA THR A 25 -1.54 14.03 9.36
C THR A 25 -1.43 12.53 9.13
N ILE A 26 -2.43 11.77 9.59
CA ILE A 26 -2.62 10.38 9.14
C ILE A 26 -3.33 10.45 7.78
N GLY A 27 -2.59 10.26 6.70
CA GLY A 27 -3.18 10.08 5.38
C GLY A 27 -3.93 8.75 5.34
N LEU A 28 -5.22 8.79 5.03
CA LEU A 28 -6.05 7.61 4.78
C LEU A 28 -6.16 7.38 3.27
N GLY A 29 -5.99 6.14 2.81
CA GLY A 29 -6.11 5.81 1.40
C GLY A 29 -6.43 4.34 1.15
N GLY A 30 -6.76 3.99 -0.09
CA GLY A 30 -6.94 2.60 -0.54
C GLY A 30 -7.94 1.81 0.32
N ILE A 31 -9.22 2.11 0.25
CA ILE A 31 -10.24 1.35 0.99
C ILE A 31 -10.56 0.05 0.25
N VAL A 32 -10.56 -1.07 0.97
CA VAL A 32 -10.99 -2.38 0.48
C VAL A 32 -11.98 -2.99 1.47
N LEU A 33 -13.04 -3.58 0.95
CA LEU A 33 -14.05 -4.29 1.73
C LEU A 33 -13.89 -5.79 1.53
N ASP A 34 -13.93 -6.56 2.60
CA ASP A 34 -13.93 -8.03 2.57
C ASP A 34 -14.96 -8.55 3.57
N GLY A 35 -16.08 -9.06 3.07
CA GLY A 35 -17.25 -9.34 3.91
C GLY A 35 -17.75 -8.08 4.64
N GLU A 36 -17.80 -8.13 5.97
CA GLU A 36 -18.19 -7.01 6.82
C GLU A 36 -16.98 -6.21 7.36
N ASP A 37 -15.76 -6.65 7.06
CA ASP A 37 -14.54 -5.97 7.47
C ASP A 37 -14.17 -4.86 6.49
N VAL A 38 -13.63 -3.77 7.05
CA VAL A 38 -13.13 -2.62 6.28
C VAL A 38 -11.62 -2.53 6.46
N TYR A 39 -10.90 -2.43 5.34
CA TYR A 39 -9.46 -2.26 5.30
C TYR A 39 -9.09 -0.93 4.66
N TRP A 40 -8.04 -0.29 5.14
CA TRP A 40 -7.47 0.92 4.55
C TRP A 40 -5.98 1.04 4.83
N ILE A 41 -5.30 1.90 4.08
CA ILE A 41 -3.92 2.30 4.34
C ILE A 41 -3.90 3.53 5.25
N GLU A 42 -3.04 3.48 6.25
CA GLU A 42 -2.63 4.65 7.02
C GLU A 42 -1.12 4.89 6.91
N GLY A 43 -0.73 6.15 6.75
CA GLY A 43 0.67 6.57 6.85
C GLY A 43 1.17 6.59 8.31
N ARG A 44 2.41 6.17 8.53
CA ARG A 44 3.09 6.20 9.84
C ARG A 44 4.38 7.05 9.76
N PRO A 45 4.28 8.40 9.89
CA PRO A 45 5.46 9.27 9.86
C PRO A 45 6.53 8.88 10.90
N ALA A 46 6.09 8.47 12.10
CA ALA A 46 6.97 8.04 13.18
C ALA A 46 7.65 6.67 12.96
N GLU A 47 7.21 5.88 11.97
CA GLU A 47 7.75 4.56 11.64
C GLU A 47 8.45 4.57 10.28
N ALA A 48 9.42 5.49 10.14
CA ALA A 48 10.15 5.72 8.89
C ALA A 48 9.25 6.06 7.68
N GLY A 49 8.06 6.62 7.93
CA GLY A 49 7.11 7.00 6.88
C GLY A 49 6.47 5.82 6.15
N ARG A 50 6.43 4.62 6.76
CA ARG A 50 5.80 3.45 6.13
C ARG A 50 4.28 3.58 6.09
N ASN A 51 3.68 2.91 5.12
CA ASN A 51 2.24 2.73 5.00
C ASN A 51 1.82 1.37 5.55
N VAL A 52 0.73 1.34 6.31
CA VAL A 52 0.24 0.16 7.05
C VAL A 52 -1.20 -0.11 6.65
N ILE A 53 -1.51 -1.38 6.37
CA ILE A 53 -2.90 -1.80 6.25
C ILE A 53 -3.50 -1.91 7.65
N VAL A 54 -4.60 -1.21 7.85
CA VAL A 54 -5.40 -1.23 9.07
C VAL A 54 -6.73 -1.90 8.75
N ARG A 55 -7.23 -2.71 9.69
CA ARG A 55 -8.52 -3.40 9.61
C ARG A 55 -9.45 -2.88 10.69
N ARG A 56 -10.72 -2.69 10.34
CA ARG A 56 -11.85 -2.50 11.26
C ARG A 56 -12.85 -3.63 11.10
N THR A 57 -13.15 -4.31 12.19
CA THR A 57 -14.16 -5.36 12.27
C THR A 57 -15.56 -4.80 12.58
N PRO A 58 -16.65 -5.58 12.41
CA PRO A 58 -18.02 -5.11 12.63
C PRO A 58 -18.31 -4.65 14.06
N ASP A 59 -17.62 -5.23 15.05
CA ASP A 59 -17.68 -4.82 16.46
C ASP A 59 -16.93 -3.50 16.75
N GLY A 60 -16.30 -2.91 15.73
CA GLY A 60 -15.60 -1.63 15.80
C GLY A 60 -14.14 -1.72 16.24
N LYS A 61 -13.59 -2.93 16.47
CA LYS A 61 -12.17 -3.10 16.79
C LYS A 61 -11.30 -2.70 15.59
N ILE A 62 -10.27 -1.91 15.85
CA ILE A 62 -9.30 -1.44 14.86
C ILE A 62 -7.93 -2.03 15.18
N THR A 63 -7.26 -2.63 14.19
CA THR A 63 -5.93 -3.24 14.36
C THR A 63 -5.05 -3.03 13.13
N ASP A 64 -3.77 -2.77 13.36
CA ASP A 64 -2.74 -2.84 12.32
C ASP A 64 -2.56 -4.29 11.86
N VAL A 65 -2.51 -4.49 10.54
CA VAL A 65 -2.34 -5.82 9.93
C VAL A 65 -0.93 -6.02 9.37
N THR A 66 -0.31 -4.95 8.87
CA THR A 66 1.03 -5.01 8.28
C THR A 66 2.13 -4.91 9.35
N PRO A 67 2.91 -5.99 9.60
CA PRO A 67 4.01 -5.93 10.56
C PRO A 67 5.18 -5.08 10.04
N SER A 68 5.96 -4.52 10.96
CA SER A 68 7.27 -3.93 10.62
C SER A 68 8.22 -5.03 10.14
N PRO A 69 9.07 -4.79 9.11
CA PRO A 69 9.37 -3.51 8.48
C PRO A 69 8.59 -3.24 7.16
N PHE A 70 7.53 -3.97 6.89
CA PHE A 70 6.82 -3.85 5.61
C PHE A 70 6.14 -2.49 5.44
N ASN A 71 6.19 -2.00 4.20
CA ASN A 71 5.65 -0.71 3.80
C ASN A 71 4.75 -0.90 2.59
N VAL A 72 3.43 -0.76 2.77
CA VAL A 72 2.42 -1.02 1.74
C VAL A 72 2.35 0.16 0.77
N ARG A 73 3.21 0.12 -0.25
CA ARG A 73 3.33 1.18 -1.24
C ARG A 73 4.02 0.65 -2.50
N THR A 74 3.51 1.06 -3.64
CA THR A 74 4.05 0.74 -4.97
C THR A 74 4.57 1.99 -5.66
N ARG A 75 5.50 1.81 -6.60
CA ARG A 75 6.04 2.84 -7.50
C ARG A 75 5.53 2.71 -8.94
N VAL A 76 4.50 1.91 -9.19
CA VAL A 76 3.83 1.91 -10.49
C VAL A 76 3.41 3.35 -10.84
N HIS A 77 3.74 3.77 -12.06
CA HIS A 77 3.59 5.14 -12.58
C HIS A 77 4.26 6.23 -11.74
N GLU A 78 5.22 5.89 -10.88
CA GLU A 78 5.97 6.76 -9.94
C GLU A 78 5.12 7.47 -8.86
N TYR A 79 3.82 7.65 -9.09
CA TYR A 79 2.84 8.17 -8.12
C TYR A 79 2.39 7.09 -7.13
N GLY A 80 2.29 5.83 -7.60
CA GLY A 80 1.71 4.73 -6.84
C GLY A 80 0.17 4.77 -6.78
N GLY A 81 -0.41 3.83 -6.03
CA GLY A 81 -1.86 3.59 -5.96
C GLY A 81 -2.18 2.10 -6.05
N GLY A 82 -3.37 1.67 -5.62
CA GLY A 82 -3.78 0.25 -5.70
C GLY A 82 -2.78 -0.72 -5.04
N ALA A 83 -2.16 -0.31 -3.94
CA ALA A 83 -1.02 -1.04 -3.36
C ALA A 83 -1.40 -2.35 -2.66
N PHE A 84 -2.69 -2.62 -2.45
CA PHE A 84 -3.15 -3.87 -1.87
C PHE A 84 -4.59 -4.22 -2.28
N THR A 85 -4.94 -5.48 -2.09
CA THR A 85 -6.31 -6.02 -2.16
C THR A 85 -6.49 -7.09 -1.08
N VAL A 86 -7.73 -7.46 -0.79
CA VAL A 86 -8.09 -8.43 0.25
C VAL A 86 -9.18 -9.35 -0.30
N THR A 87 -9.08 -10.64 0.01
CA THR A 87 -10.15 -11.63 -0.21
C THR A 87 -10.10 -12.66 0.90
N ASP A 88 -11.25 -12.97 1.50
CA ASP A 88 -11.38 -14.03 2.51
C ASP A 88 -10.32 -13.92 3.64
N GLY A 89 -10.05 -12.69 4.08
CA GLY A 89 -9.06 -12.31 5.09
C GLY A 89 -7.60 -12.40 4.63
N THR A 90 -7.32 -12.88 3.41
CA THR A 90 -5.99 -12.93 2.82
C THR A 90 -5.68 -11.61 2.13
N ILE A 91 -4.54 -11.03 2.49
CA ILE A 91 -4.09 -9.73 1.98
C ILE A 91 -3.01 -9.95 0.94
N TYR A 92 -3.12 -9.24 -0.17
CA TYR A 92 -2.10 -9.16 -1.20
C TYR A 92 -1.64 -7.72 -1.32
N PHE A 93 -0.34 -7.46 -1.20
CA PHE A 93 0.16 -6.08 -1.19
C PHE A 93 1.54 -5.91 -1.79
N SER A 94 1.80 -4.75 -2.40
CA SER A 94 3.11 -4.38 -2.91
C SER A 94 3.96 -3.83 -1.78
N ASN A 95 5.11 -4.46 -1.53
CA ASN A 95 6.05 -4.00 -0.52
C ASN A 95 7.02 -2.96 -1.13
N PHE A 96 7.16 -1.81 -0.47
CA PHE A 96 7.93 -0.71 -1.03
C PHE A 96 9.42 -1.02 -1.19
N ALA A 97 9.99 -1.83 -0.29
CA ALA A 97 11.43 -2.05 -0.22
C ALA A 97 11.97 -2.76 -1.47
N ASP A 98 11.20 -3.70 -2.04
CA ASP A 98 11.62 -4.55 -3.16
C ASP A 98 10.60 -4.59 -4.30
N GLN A 99 9.49 -3.86 -4.20
CA GLN A 99 8.41 -3.76 -5.20
C GLN A 99 7.71 -5.07 -5.55
N ARG A 100 8.01 -6.16 -4.82
CA ARG A 100 7.36 -7.46 -4.99
C ARG A 100 5.95 -7.42 -4.43
N LEU A 101 5.09 -8.25 -5.00
CA LEU A 101 3.78 -8.53 -4.44
C LEU A 101 3.95 -9.59 -3.34
N TYR A 102 3.37 -9.33 -2.18
CA TYR A 102 3.36 -10.20 -1.02
C TYR A 102 1.95 -10.74 -0.78
N GLN A 103 1.88 -11.94 -0.21
CA GLN A 103 0.67 -12.54 0.33
C GLN A 103 0.80 -12.70 1.84
N GLN A 104 -0.24 -12.34 2.58
CA GLN A 104 -0.34 -12.51 4.02
C GLN A 104 -1.70 -13.16 4.33
N THR A 105 -1.69 -14.40 4.81
CA THR A 105 -2.90 -15.07 5.28
C THR A 105 -3.19 -14.64 6.73
N PRO A 106 -4.42 -14.85 7.23
CA PRO A 106 -4.76 -14.49 8.60
C PRO A 106 -3.78 -15.07 9.62
N ASN A 107 -3.24 -14.22 10.47
CA ASN A 107 -2.27 -14.57 11.53
C ASN A 107 -0.94 -15.16 11.02
N SER A 108 -0.57 -14.91 9.76
CA SER A 108 0.74 -15.27 9.22
C SER A 108 1.62 -14.05 9.00
N GLU A 109 2.93 -14.29 8.89
CA GLU A 109 3.88 -13.31 8.36
C GLU A 109 3.70 -13.17 6.83
N PRO A 110 3.89 -11.96 6.25
CA PRO A 110 3.89 -11.77 4.80
C PRO A 110 4.98 -12.60 4.10
N GLN A 111 4.61 -13.26 3.00
CA GLN A 111 5.53 -13.99 2.13
C GLN A 111 5.51 -13.42 0.72
N PRO A 112 6.64 -13.35 0.00
CA PRO A 112 6.64 -12.85 -1.35
C PRO A 112 5.90 -13.81 -2.27
N LEU A 113 4.92 -13.29 -3.01
CA LEU A 113 4.19 -14.02 -4.03
C LEU A 113 4.97 -14.01 -5.34
N THR A 114 5.49 -12.86 -5.79
CA THR A 114 6.21 -12.75 -7.06
C THR A 114 7.71 -13.01 -6.90
N PRO A 115 8.42 -13.45 -7.96
CA PRO A 115 9.88 -13.56 -7.94
C PRO A 115 10.55 -12.19 -7.72
N ALA A 116 11.83 -12.21 -7.36
CA ALA A 116 12.65 -11.00 -7.31
C ALA A 116 13.01 -10.56 -8.74
N GLY A 117 13.00 -9.26 -9.00
CA GLY A 117 13.37 -8.65 -10.27
C GLY A 117 12.93 -7.18 -10.32
N ASP A 118 13.18 -6.52 -11.44
CA ASP A 118 12.82 -5.10 -11.61
C ASP A 118 11.40 -4.96 -12.16
N TRP A 119 10.44 -5.53 -11.42
CA TRP A 119 9.02 -5.44 -11.71
C TRP A 119 8.30 -4.73 -10.56
N ARG A 120 7.23 -4.02 -10.91
CA ARG A 120 6.39 -3.30 -9.94
C ARG A 120 4.95 -3.69 -10.17
N TYR A 121 4.20 -3.87 -9.08
CA TYR A 121 2.82 -4.35 -9.15
C TYR A 121 1.85 -3.38 -8.47
N ALA A 122 0.65 -3.27 -9.01
CA ALA A 122 -0.43 -2.44 -8.46
C ALA A 122 -1.80 -2.92 -8.94
N ASP A 123 -2.86 -2.44 -8.29
CA ASP A 123 -4.26 -2.59 -8.71
C ASP A 123 -4.68 -4.06 -8.87
N GLY A 124 -4.47 -4.84 -7.80
CA GLY A 124 -4.74 -6.27 -7.77
C GLY A 124 -6.23 -6.60 -7.58
N VAL A 125 -6.72 -7.56 -8.37
CA VAL A 125 -8.05 -8.16 -8.24
C VAL A 125 -7.91 -9.68 -8.19
N ILE A 126 -8.62 -10.33 -7.27
CA ILE A 126 -8.63 -11.79 -7.16
C ILE A 126 -9.73 -12.39 -8.04
N ASP A 127 -9.35 -13.33 -8.89
CA ASP A 127 -10.26 -14.22 -9.61
C ASP A 127 -10.22 -15.59 -8.89
N SER A 128 -11.07 -15.72 -7.87
CA SER A 128 -11.14 -16.92 -7.02
C SER A 128 -11.57 -18.16 -7.79
N GLN A 129 -12.37 -18.01 -8.85
CA GLN A 129 -12.80 -19.12 -9.70
C GLN A 129 -11.62 -19.77 -10.44
N ARG A 130 -10.60 -18.98 -10.80
CA ARG A 130 -9.40 -19.45 -11.52
C ARG A 130 -8.14 -19.43 -10.66
N GLU A 131 -8.28 -19.17 -9.36
CA GLU A 131 -7.20 -19.17 -8.37
C GLU A 131 -6.02 -18.30 -8.81
N ARG A 132 -6.31 -17.09 -9.29
CA ARG A 132 -5.30 -16.15 -9.79
C ARG A 132 -5.54 -14.74 -9.28
N LEU A 133 -4.47 -13.98 -9.23
CA LEU A 133 -4.49 -12.54 -9.03
C LEU A 133 -4.21 -11.86 -10.37
N ILE A 134 -5.08 -10.93 -10.77
CA ILE A 134 -4.89 -10.08 -11.94
C ILE A 134 -4.44 -8.71 -11.46
N CYS A 135 -3.37 -8.17 -12.02
CA CYS A 135 -2.86 -6.85 -11.62
C CYS A 135 -2.14 -6.13 -12.76
N VAL A 136 -1.88 -4.84 -12.55
CA VAL A 136 -0.93 -4.08 -13.34
C VAL A 136 0.48 -4.48 -12.94
N ARG A 137 1.35 -4.68 -13.94
CA ARG A 137 2.79 -4.84 -13.79
C ARG A 137 3.52 -3.84 -14.68
N GLU A 138 4.52 -3.16 -14.13
CA GLU A 138 5.56 -2.49 -14.92
C GLU A 138 6.82 -3.36 -14.97
N ASP A 139 7.44 -3.44 -16.14
CA ASP A 139 8.74 -4.06 -16.35
C ASP A 139 9.82 -3.01 -16.58
N HIS A 140 10.75 -2.91 -15.64
CA HIS A 140 11.87 -1.96 -15.63
C HIS A 140 13.21 -2.64 -15.95
N THR A 141 13.21 -3.93 -16.31
CA THR A 141 14.45 -4.71 -16.55
C THR A 141 15.32 -4.18 -17.69
N GLY A 142 14.75 -3.34 -18.54
CA GLY A 142 15.49 -2.68 -19.60
C GLY A 142 16.02 -1.30 -19.18
N GLU A 143 17.34 -1.10 -19.23
CA GLU A 143 17.96 0.22 -19.04
C GLU A 143 17.64 1.22 -20.18
N GLY A 144 17.21 2.44 -19.83
CA GLY A 144 17.10 3.55 -20.78
C GLY A 144 15.85 3.54 -21.66
N HIS A 145 14.90 2.65 -21.42
CA HIS A 145 13.58 2.62 -22.04
C HIS A 145 12.50 2.98 -21.01
N GLU A 146 11.37 3.47 -21.52
CA GLU A 146 10.16 3.54 -20.72
C GLU A 146 9.75 2.12 -20.26
N PRO A 147 9.29 1.95 -19.01
CA PRO A 147 8.87 0.66 -18.50
C PRO A 147 7.68 0.12 -19.29
N VAL A 148 7.69 -1.19 -19.57
CA VAL A 148 6.60 -1.84 -20.30
C VAL A 148 5.45 -2.11 -19.33
N ASN A 149 4.28 -1.56 -19.63
CA ASN A 149 3.08 -1.76 -18.83
C ASN A 149 2.32 -3.01 -19.32
N ALA A 150 1.86 -3.83 -18.39
CA ALA A 150 1.10 -5.02 -18.69
C ALA A 150 0.01 -5.29 -17.66
N LEU A 151 -1.10 -5.87 -18.11
CA LEU A 151 -1.98 -6.63 -17.25
C LEU A 151 -1.43 -8.05 -17.16
N VAL A 152 -1.20 -8.54 -15.94
CA VAL A 152 -0.69 -9.89 -15.70
C VAL A 152 -1.66 -10.70 -14.86
N SER A 153 -1.61 -12.02 -15.04
CA SER A 153 -2.28 -13.03 -14.24
C SER A 153 -1.23 -13.82 -13.49
N ILE A 154 -1.27 -13.81 -12.16
CA ILE A 154 -0.38 -14.55 -11.27
C ILE A 154 -1.17 -15.70 -10.67
N ASN A 155 -0.73 -16.94 -10.90
CA ASN A 155 -1.35 -18.12 -10.32
C ASN A 155 -1.07 -18.19 -8.81
N LEU A 156 -2.10 -18.31 -7.98
CA LEU A 156 -1.97 -18.30 -6.51
C LEU A 156 -1.48 -19.63 -5.93
N LYS A 157 -1.50 -20.72 -6.71
CA LYS A 157 -0.95 -22.03 -6.32
C LYS A 157 0.48 -22.24 -6.80
N ASN A 158 0.85 -21.60 -7.91
CA ASN A 158 2.19 -21.63 -8.46
C ASN A 158 2.58 -20.21 -8.89
N SER A 159 3.15 -19.45 -7.97
CA SER A 159 3.38 -18.02 -8.20
C SER A 159 4.50 -17.69 -9.19
N GLU A 160 5.21 -18.71 -9.69
CA GLU A 160 6.12 -18.60 -10.83
C GLU A 160 5.37 -18.59 -12.18
N ASP A 161 4.12 -19.07 -12.23
CA ASP A 161 3.23 -19.01 -13.40
C ASP A 161 2.57 -17.64 -13.47
N ILE A 162 3.27 -16.71 -14.14
CA ILE A 162 2.83 -15.35 -14.42
C ILE A 162 2.62 -15.19 -15.92
N GLN A 163 1.39 -14.84 -16.32
CA GLN A 163 1.00 -14.68 -17.72
C GLN A 163 0.66 -13.23 -18.04
N ILE A 164 1.17 -12.72 -19.15
CA ILE A 164 0.76 -11.41 -19.68
C ILE A 164 -0.59 -11.57 -20.38
N LEU A 165 -1.60 -10.85 -19.91
CA LEU A 165 -2.95 -10.83 -20.50
C LEU A 165 -3.06 -9.75 -21.58
N ALA A 166 -2.44 -8.60 -21.35
CA ALA A 166 -2.34 -7.48 -22.29
C ALA A 166 -1.09 -6.66 -21.98
N SER A 167 -0.52 -6.00 -22.98
CA SER A 167 0.65 -5.12 -22.84
C SER A 167 0.52 -3.88 -23.72
N GLY A 168 1.09 -2.76 -23.31
CA GLY A 168 1.09 -1.49 -24.03
C GLY A 168 2.12 -0.51 -23.50
#